data_AF-A0A1F8WWH5-F1
#
_entry.id   AF-A0A1F8WWH5-F1
#
_cell.length_a   1.000
_cell.length_b   1.000
_cell.length_c   1.000
_cell.angle_alpha   90.00
_cell.angle_beta   90.00
_cell.angle_gamma   90.00
#
_symmetry.space_group_name_H-M   'P 1'
#
loop_
_entity.id
_entity.type
_entity.pdbx_description
1 polymer ?
#
loop_
_entity_poly.entity_id
_entity_poly.type
_entity_poly.pdbx_seq_one_letter_code
_entity_poly.pdbx_strand_id
1 'polypeptide(L)' 'MPVNGLVWVADKLKDSAEAEFLDESRVQESLLALQMRLEMDEISEREYMEQETELLKRLEDIRKYKEQKNSG' A
#
# COMPACT_ATOMS: atom_id res chain seq x y z
N MET A 1 14.62 5.35 18.04
CA MET A 1 14.27 5.05 16.63
C MET A 1 12.77 4.82 16.58
N PRO A 2 11.97 5.66 15.89
CA PRO A 2 10.53 5.63 16.02
C PRO A 2 9.92 4.58 15.07
N VAL A 3 9.95 3.30 15.45
CA VAL A 3 9.20 2.23 14.75
C VAL A 3 7.69 2.27 15.05
N ASN A 4 7.27 3.07 16.04
CA ASN A 4 5.89 3.12 16.52
C ASN A 4 4.95 4.04 15.71
N GLY A 5 5.48 4.90 14.84
CA GLY A 5 4.65 5.80 14.02
C GLY A 5 3.97 5.10 12.84
N LEU A 6 4.64 4.09 12.26
CA LEU A 6 4.17 3.40 11.05
C LEU A 6 3.10 2.34 11.36
N VAL A 7 3.27 1.61 12.47
CA VAL A 7 2.23 0.68 12.97
C VAL A 7 0.92 1.42 13.23
N TRP A 8 0.98 2.65 13.74
CA TRP A 8 -0.21 3.46 14.00
C TRP A 8 -0.94 3.90 12.70
N VAL A 9 -0.21 4.17 11.62
CA VAL A 9 -0.82 4.50 10.31
C VAL A 9 -1.48 3.27 9.69
N ALA A 10 -0.86 2.10 9.78
CA ALA A 10 -1.43 0.85 9.31
C ALA A 10 -2.72 0.49 10.07
N ASP A 11 -2.72 0.61 11.41
CA ASP A 11 -3.90 0.33 12.23
C ASP A 11 -5.05 1.31 11.93
N LYS A 12 -4.73 2.58 11.66
CA LYS A 12 -5.72 3.59 11.24
C LYS A 12 -6.35 3.30 9.88
N LEU A 13 -5.60 2.74 8.94
CA LEU A 13 -6.10 2.35 7.62
C LEU A 13 -7.07 1.16 7.71
N LYS A 14 -6.74 0.20 8.57
CA LYS A 14 -7.55 -0.99 8.85
C LYS A 14 -8.91 -0.66 9.47
N ASP A 15 -8.94 0.31 10.39
CA ASP A 15 -10.16 0.71 11.09
C ASP A 15 -11.15 1.53 10.24
N SER A 16 -10.72 2.08 9.10
CA SER A 16 -11.56 2.97 8.26
C SER A 16 -12.04 2.37 6.94
N ALA A 17 -11.71 1.12 6.63
CA ALA A 17 -12.05 0.52 5.33
C ALA A 17 -13.37 -0.25 5.38
N GLU A 18 -14.46 0.42 5.00
CA GLU A 18 -15.61 -0.27 4.41
C GLU A 18 -15.11 -1.19 3.27
N ALA A 19 -15.75 -2.34 3.07
CA ALA A 19 -15.31 -3.42 2.18
C ALA A 19 -14.89 -2.99 0.76
N GLU A 20 -15.33 -1.81 0.30
CA GLU A 20 -14.96 -1.22 -0.98
C GLU A 20 -13.55 -0.59 -0.98
N PHE A 21 -13.04 -0.07 0.14
CA PHE A 21 -11.68 0.52 0.23
C PHE A 21 -10.58 -0.46 0.63
N LEU A 22 -10.97 -1.66 1.03
CA LEU A 22 -10.06 -2.69 1.53
C LEU A 22 -8.94 -3.06 0.54
N ASP A 23 -9.21 -3.02 -0.76
CA ASP A 23 -8.21 -3.33 -1.79
C ASP A 23 -7.13 -2.24 -1.91
N GLU A 24 -7.50 -0.97 -1.87
CA GLU A 24 -6.53 0.15 -1.93
C GLU A 24 -5.72 0.23 -0.65
N SER A 25 -6.37 0.09 0.52
CA SER A 25 -5.69 0.11 1.81
C SER A 25 -4.63 -0.98 1.93
N ARG A 26 -4.92 -2.20 1.45
CA ARG A 26 -3.94 -3.31 1.47
C ARG A 26 -2.70 -3.03 0.61
N VAL A 27 -2.87 -2.37 -0.53
CA VAL A 27 -1.74 -1.99 -1.39
C VAL A 27 -0.90 -0.90 -0.72
N GLN A 28 -1.54 0.07 -0.06
CA GLN A 28 -0.85 1.12 0.71
C GLN A 28 -0.07 0.55 1.91
N GLU A 29 -0.65 -0.40 2.66
CA GLU A 29 0.05 -1.13 3.72
C GLU A 29 1.28 -1.89 3.19
N SER A 30 1.15 -2.49 2.01
CA SER A 30 2.26 -3.22 1.37
C SER A 30 3.39 -2.29 0.93
N LEU A 31 3.06 -1.10 0.40
CA LEU A 31 4.05 -0.07 0.05
C LEU A 31 4.80 0.43 1.29
N LEU A 32 4.09 0.67 2.38
CA LEU A 32 4.71 1.07 3.65
C LEU A 32 5.67 -0.01 4.17
N ALA A 33 5.25 -1.27 4.17
CA ALA A 33 6.11 -2.38 4.57
C ALA A 33 7.36 -2.51 3.67
N LEU A 34 7.19 -2.29 2.36
CA LEU A 34 8.31 -2.30 1.41
C LEU A 34 9.32 -1.19 1.69
N GLN A 35 8.84 0.03 1.99
CA GLN A 35 9.70 1.16 2.35
C GLN A 35 10.47 0.88 3.65
N MET A 36 9.83 0.28 4.65
CA MET A 36 10.51 -0.10 5.90
C MET A 36 11.65 -1.08 5.64
N ARG A 37 11.43 -2.08 4.78
CA ARG A 37 12.47 -3.06 4.43
C ARG A 37 13.66 -2.39 3.75
N LEU A 38 13.42 -1.38 2.91
CA LEU A 38 14.48 -0.57 2.31
C LEU A 38 15.23 0.25 3.38
N GLU A 39 14.52 0.92 4.28
CA GLU A 39 15.12 1.70 5.37
C GLU A 39 15.95 0.86 6.34
N MET A 40 15.60 -0.42 6.48
CA MET A 40 16.31 -1.41 7.28
C MET A 40 17.44 -2.12 6.51
N ASP A 41 17.68 -1.74 5.25
CA ASP A 41 18.68 -2.34 4.35
C ASP A 41 18.45 -3.86 4.13
N GLU A 42 17.19 -4.32 4.30
CA GLU A 42 16.77 -5.70 4.07
C GLU A 42 16.54 -6.01 2.58
N ILE A 43 16.32 -4.97 1.78
CA ILE A 43 16.18 -5.02 0.32
C ILE A 43 16.99 -3.90 -0.31
N SER A 44 17.47 -4.12 -1.53
CA SER A 44 18.12 -3.07 -2.32
C SER A 44 17.12 -2.08 -2.92
N GLU A 45 17.58 -0.88 -3.28
CA GLU A 45 16.78 0.11 -4.02
C GLU A 45 16.21 -0.47 -5.33
N ARG A 46 16.95 -1.36 -6.00
CA ARG A 46 16.46 -2.03 -7.22
C ARG A 46 15.26 -2.92 -6.91
N GLU A 47 15.37 -3.75 -5.88
CA GLU A 47 14.28 -4.64 -5.45
C GLU A 47 13.07 -3.86 -4.94
N TYR A 48 13.31 -2.72 -4.27
CA TYR A 48 12.27 -1.78 -3.89
C TYR A 48 11.53 -1.25 -5.13
N MET A 49 12.25 -0.71 -6.11
CA MET A 49 11.62 -0.13 -7.32
C MET A 49 10.82 -1.16 -8.12
N GLU A 50 11.31 -2.39 -8.24
CA GLU A 50 10.60 -3.47 -8.92
C GLU A 50 9.27 -3.81 -8.22
N GLN A 51 9.30 -3.97 -6.90
CA GLN A 51 8.11 -4.28 -6.10
C GLN A 51 7.14 -3.09 -5.99
N GLU A 52 7.66 -1.87 -5.85
CA GLU A 52 6.88 -0.63 -5.80
C GLU A 52 6.10 -0.43 -7.11
N THR A 53 6.75 -0.67 -8.26
CA THR A 53 6.10 -0.57 -9.57
C THR A 53 4.92 -1.53 -9.70
N GLU A 54 5.07 -2.78 -9.23
CA GLU A 54 3.99 -3.77 -9.25
C GLU A 54 2.81 -3.35 -8.35
N LEU A 55 3.11 -2.88 -7.13
CA LEU A 55 2.10 -2.41 -6.18
C LEU A 55 1.35 -1.19 -6.71
N LEU A 56 2.05 -0.22 -7.29
CA LEU A 56 1.43 0.97 -7.89
C LEU A 56 0.54 0.62 -9.08
N LYS A 57 0.96 -0.33 -9.93
CA LYS A 57 0.14 -0.82 -11.03
C LYS A 57 -1.15 -1.46 -10.53
N ARG A 58 -1.06 -2.27 -9.47
CA ARG A 58 -2.24 -2.87 -8.83
C ARG A 58 -3.18 -1.81 -8.26
N LEU A 59 -2.65 -0.74 -7.65
CA LEU A 59 -3.45 0.38 -7.16
C LEU A 59 -4.21 1.08 -8.30
N GLU A 60 -3.54 1.29 -9.43
CA GLU A 60 -4.14 1.88 -10.63
C GLU A 60 -5.29 1.01 -11.18
N ASP A 61 -5.07 -0.31 -11.26
CA ASP A 61 -6.10 -1.26 -11.72
C ASP A 61 -7.32 -1.27 -10.78
N ILE A 62 -7.11 -1.23 -9.46
CA ILE A 62 -8.19 -1.14 -8.47
C ILE A 62 -8.98 0.16 -8.66
N ARG A 63 -8.30 1.30 -8.84
CA ARG A 63 -8.96 2.60 -9.06
C ARG A 63 -9.79 2.61 -10.34
N LYS A 64 -9.23 2.12 -11.45
CA LYS A 64 -9.94 2.00 -12.73
C LYS A 64 -11.18 1.13 -12.62
N TYR A 65 -11.10 0.03 -11.87
CA TYR A 65 -12.24 -0.86 -11.63
C TYR A 65 -13.35 -0.17 -10.84
N LYS A 66 -13.00 0.59 -9.80
CA LYS A 66 -13.96 1.37 -9.01
C LYS A 66 -14.62 2.48 -9.79
N GLU A 67 -13.85 3.23 -10.58
CA GLU A 67 -14.37 4.30 -11.45
C GLU A 67 -15.40 3.77 -12.45
N GLN A 68 -15.17 2.58 -13.03
CA GLN A 68 -16.13 1.91 -13.90
C GLN A 68 -17.39 1.46 -13.15
N LYS A 69 -17.24 0.94 -11.93
CA LYS A 69 -18.37 0.45 -11.11
C LYS A 69 -19.26 1.59 -10.58
N ASN A 70 -18.70 2.76 -10.28
CA ASN A 70 -19.46 3.93 -9.80
C ASN A 70 -20.20 4.70 -10.92
N SER A 71 -19.99 4.34 -12.19
CA SER A 71 -20.58 5.01 -13.35
C SER A 71 -21.75 4.23 -13.98
N GLY A 72 -22.26 3.19 -13.31
CA GLY A 72 -23.32 2.28 -13.80
C GLY A 72 -24.56 2.24 -12.92
#